data_AF-S0EZX8-F1
#
_entry.id   AF-S0EZX8-F1
#
_cell.length_a   1.000
_cell.length_b   1.000
_cell.length_c   1.000
_cell.angle_alpha   90.00
_cell.angle_beta   90.00
_cell.angle_gamma   90.00
#
_symmetry.space_group_name_H-M   'P 1'
#
loop_
_entity.id
_entity.type
_entity.pdbx_description
1 polymer ?
#
loop_
_entity_poly.entity_id
_entity_poly.type
_entity_poly.pdbx_seq_one_letter_code
_entity_poly.pdbx_strand_id
1 'polypeptide(L)'
;MQPLESERPATVQNSRLPLSKQQRIVRAVILIVGSITLFSFLFADPLLRTFTHKNLQGVRPQIGTAIVVTLVPAGSSLLGTPQPPLVVVRFRGHLYQAGKVIGFDRLQLNRPARIVYRVGHNATIYVDEVAPLNSSQNVPPGAKP
;
A
#
# COMPACT_ATOMS: atom_id res chain seq x y z
N MET A 1 -20.73 -4.91 77.65
CA MET A 1 -19.39 -5.39 77.22
C MET A 1 -19.26 -5.11 75.73
N GLN A 2 -18.37 -4.17 75.35
CA GLN A 2 -17.78 -3.85 74.04
C GLN A 2 -18.70 -3.65 72.80
N PRO A 3 -18.28 -2.92 71.74
CA PRO A 3 -17.19 -1.93 71.66
C PRO A 3 -17.47 -0.68 70.78
N LEU A 4 -16.56 0.30 70.94
CA LEU A 4 -15.98 1.17 69.91
C LEU A 4 -16.92 2.08 69.08
N GLU A 5 -17.07 3.32 69.54
CA GLU A 5 -17.12 4.48 68.62
C GLU A 5 -15.72 4.64 67.98
N SER A 6 -15.64 4.40 66.67
CA SER A 6 -14.52 4.85 65.84
C SER A 6 -15.12 5.65 64.69
N GLU A 7 -14.77 6.94 64.70
CA GLU A 7 -15.15 7.96 63.75
C GLU A 7 -14.93 7.54 62.28
N ARG A 8 -16.05 7.59 61.54
CA ARG A 8 -16.30 7.92 60.13
C ARG A 8 -15.18 7.84 59.05
N PRO A 9 -15.59 7.51 57.81
CA PRO A 9 -14.71 7.13 56.72
C PRO A 9 -14.04 8.36 56.07
N ALA A 10 -12.72 8.28 55.86
CA ALA A 10 -12.06 9.09 54.85
C ALA A 10 -12.53 8.60 53.48
N THR A 11 -13.59 9.25 53.00
CA THR A 11 -14.17 9.05 51.69
C THR A 11 -13.10 9.37 50.66
N VAL A 12 -12.59 8.37 49.94
CA VAL A 12 -11.78 8.57 48.73
C VAL A 12 -12.70 9.18 47.69
N GLN A 13 -12.80 10.51 47.74
CA GLN A 13 -13.58 11.32 46.82
C GLN A 13 -12.85 11.30 45.49
N ASN A 14 -13.15 10.29 44.67
CA ASN A 14 -12.80 10.26 43.25
C ASN A 14 -13.48 11.46 42.59
N SER A 15 -12.79 12.58 42.54
CA SER A 15 -13.17 13.80 41.86
C SER A 15 -13.17 13.56 40.35
N ARG A 16 -14.23 12.90 39.85
CA ARG A 16 -14.61 12.97 38.45
C ARG A 16 -15.08 14.39 38.17
N LEU A 17 -14.13 15.27 37.88
CA LEU A 17 -14.41 16.64 37.45
C LEU A 17 -15.41 16.58 36.28
N PRO A 18 -16.55 17.29 36.36
CA PRO A 18 -17.53 17.30 35.28
C PRO A 18 -16.92 18.02 34.07
N LEU A 19 -16.43 17.23 33.10
CA LEU A 19 -15.95 17.74 31.81
C LEU A 19 -17.00 18.65 31.20
N SER A 20 -16.61 19.89 30.90
CA SER A 20 -17.43 20.89 30.22
C SER A 20 -18.01 20.31 28.92
N LYS A 21 -19.24 20.72 28.54
CA LYS A 21 -19.89 20.25 27.30
C LYS A 21 -18.99 20.40 26.08
N GLN A 22 -18.17 21.47 26.03
CA GLN A 22 -17.16 21.67 24.98
C GLN A 22 -16.06 20.61 24.99
N GLN A 23 -15.54 20.21 26.16
CA GLN A 23 -14.51 19.17 26.26
C GLN A 23 -15.05 17.79 25.83
N ARG A 24 -16.33 17.49 26.08
CA ARG A 24 -16.96 16.26 25.58
C ARG A 24 -17.09 16.25 24.06
N ILE A 25 -17.45 17.38 23.46
CA ILE A 25 -17.55 17.52 21.99
C ILE A 25 -16.16 17.39 21.36
N VAL A 26 -15.16 18.12 21.87
CA VAL A 26 -13.78 18.03 21.35
C VAL A 26 -13.23 16.61 21.47
N ARG A 27 -13.46 15.93 22.60
CA ARG A 27 -13.05 14.53 22.76
C ARG A 27 -13.77 13.60 21.80
N ALA A 28 -15.06 13.81 21.54
CA ALA A 28 -15.82 13.04 20.56
C ALA A 28 -15.29 13.27 19.14
N VAL A 29 -14.98 14.52 18.77
CA VAL A 29 -14.40 14.85 17.46
C VAL A 29 -13.03 14.20 17.28
N ILE A 30 -12.16 14.28 18.29
CA ILE A 30 -10.84 13.61 18.25
C ILE A 30 -11.01 12.10 18.10
N LEU A 31 -11.96 11.49 18.81
CA LEU A 31 -12.24 10.06 18.67
C LEU A 31 -12.77 9.71 17.27
N ILE A 32 -13.63 10.54 16.68
CA ILE A 32 -14.15 10.34 15.31
C ILE A 32 -13.04 10.48 14.28
N VAL A 33 -12.26 11.56 14.34
CA VAL A 33 -11.15 11.79 13.39
C VAL A 33 -10.06 10.72 13.56
N GLY A 34 -9.72 10.38 14.80
CA GLY A 34 -8.76 9.33 15.11
C GLY A 34 -9.22 7.97 14.61
N SER A 35 -10.50 7.62 14.80
CA SER A 35 -11.07 6.38 14.27
C SER A 35 -11.12 6.37 12.74
N ILE A 36 -11.57 7.43 12.07
CA ILE A 36 -11.55 7.52 10.60
C ILE A 36 -10.13 7.35 10.05
N THR A 37 -9.14 8.00 10.68
CA THR A 37 -7.73 7.86 10.29
C THR A 37 -7.28 6.40 10.44
N LEU A 38 -7.55 5.76 11.58
CA LEU A 38 -7.21 4.37 11.84
C LEU A 38 -7.89 3.41 10.84
N PHE A 39 -9.19 3.61 10.58
CA PHE A 39 -9.93 2.85 9.58
C PHE A 39 -9.38 3.05 8.18
N SER A 40 -8.97 4.27 7.82
CA SER A 40 -8.37 4.53 6.50
C SER A 40 -7.06 3.75 6.32
N PHE A 41 -6.22 3.68 7.36
CA PHE A 41 -5.00 2.86 7.31
C PHE A 41 -5.29 1.35 7.19
N LEU A 42 -6.32 0.86 7.87
CA LEU A 42 -6.67 -0.57 7.85
C LEU A 42 -7.35 -1.01 6.54
N PHE A 43 -8.10 -0.13 5.88
CA PHE A 43 -8.96 -0.50 4.74
C PHE A 43 -8.56 0.11 3.39
N ALA A 44 -7.60 1.05 3.32
CA ALA A 44 -7.19 1.65 2.04
C ALA A 44 -6.59 0.63 1.05
N ASP A 45 -5.70 -0.25 1.52
CA ASP A 45 -5.00 -1.24 0.68
C ASP A 45 -5.97 -2.28 0.06
N PRO A 46 -6.88 -2.94 0.81
CA PRO A 46 -7.82 -3.90 0.21
C PRO A 46 -8.84 -3.25 -0.74
N LEU A 47 -9.25 -2.00 -0.50
CA LEU A 47 -10.13 -1.27 -1.40
C LEU A 47 -9.44 -0.99 -2.73
N LEU A 48 -8.22 -0.44 -2.70
CA LEU A 48 -7.43 -0.15 -3.91
C LEU A 48 -7.18 -1.40 -4.75
N ARG A 49 -6.88 -2.54 -4.11
CA ARG A 49 -6.75 -3.84 -4.80
C ARG A 49 -8.06 -4.26 -5.46
N THR A 50 -9.19 -4.14 -4.77
CA THR A 50 -10.51 -4.51 -5.31
C THR A 50 -10.89 -3.67 -6.53
N PHE A 51 -10.66 -2.35 -6.48
CA PHE A 51 -10.89 -1.48 -7.62
C PHE A 51 -9.99 -1.81 -8.81
N THR A 52 -8.70 -2.07 -8.56
CA THR A 52 -7.74 -2.44 -9.60
C THR A 52 -8.13 -3.75 -10.27
N HIS A 53 -8.52 -4.77 -9.49
CA HIS A 53 -8.97 -6.04 -10.03
C HIS A 53 -10.20 -5.90 -10.92
N LYS A 54 -11.24 -5.18 -10.48
CA LYS A 54 -12.44 -4.93 -11.29
C LYS A 54 -12.10 -4.18 -12.58
N ASN A 55 -11.20 -3.20 -12.50
CA ASN A 55 -10.81 -2.40 -13.65
C ASN A 55 -9.97 -3.19 -14.67
N LEU A 56 -9.26 -4.22 -14.23
CA LEU A 56 -8.41 -5.08 -15.06
C LEU A 56 -9.07 -6.39 -15.52
N GLN A 57 -10.29 -6.71 -15.06
CA GLN A 57 -11.01 -7.93 -15.46
C GLN A 57 -11.21 -7.97 -16.98
N GLY A 58 -10.78 -9.05 -17.65
CA GLY A 58 -10.95 -9.20 -19.10
C GLY A 58 -10.02 -8.32 -19.97
N VAL A 59 -9.19 -7.46 -19.37
CA VAL A 59 -8.22 -6.64 -20.10
C VAL A 59 -7.01 -7.46 -20.51
N ARG A 60 -6.67 -7.41 -21.80
CA ARG A 60 -5.52 -8.14 -22.37
C ARG A 60 -4.20 -7.42 -22.08
N PRO A 61 -3.13 -8.17 -21.74
CA PRO A 61 -1.80 -7.62 -21.62
C PRO A 61 -1.25 -7.19 -23.00
N GLN A 62 -0.57 -6.05 -23.02
CA GLN A 62 0.15 -5.49 -24.16
C GLN A 62 1.63 -5.36 -23.83
N ILE A 63 2.48 -5.36 -24.84
CA ILE A 63 3.93 -5.22 -24.68
C ILE A 63 4.35 -3.84 -25.19
N GLY A 64 5.20 -3.16 -24.42
CA GLY A 64 5.77 -1.88 -24.80
C GLY A 64 7.21 -1.71 -24.34
N THR A 65 7.74 -0.52 -24.57
CA THR A 65 9.06 -0.10 -24.10
C THR A 65 8.92 1.14 -23.24
N ALA A 66 9.57 1.15 -22.08
CA ALA A 66 9.57 2.27 -21.16
C ALA A 66 10.98 2.52 -20.62
N ILE A 67 11.25 3.72 -20.13
CA ILE A 67 12.57 4.08 -19.58
C ILE A 67 12.55 3.82 -18.08
N VAL A 68 13.53 3.09 -17.55
CA VAL A 68 13.65 2.88 -16.10
C VAL A 68 14.13 4.17 -15.44
N VAL A 69 13.37 4.68 -14.46
CA VAL A 69 13.70 5.93 -13.73
C VAL A 69 14.13 5.65 -12.30
N THR A 70 13.75 4.49 -11.75
CA THR A 70 14.14 4.11 -10.39
C THR A 70 14.36 2.61 -10.32
N LEU A 71 15.45 2.22 -9.66
CA LEU A 71 15.83 0.86 -9.34
C LEU A 71 16.15 0.82 -7.85
N VAL A 72 15.29 0.18 -7.05
CA VAL A 72 15.55 -0.10 -5.65
C VAL A 72 15.69 -1.61 -5.50
N PRO A 73 16.85 -2.11 -5.05
CA PRO A 73 17.05 -3.54 -4.87
C PRO A 73 16.12 -4.08 -3.78
N ALA A 74 15.91 -5.40 -3.80
CA ALA A 74 15.22 -6.07 -2.71
C ALA A 74 15.98 -5.83 -1.40
N GLY A 75 15.24 -5.62 -0.31
CA GLY A 75 15.82 -5.32 0.99
C GLY A 75 15.04 -5.97 2.12
N SER A 76 15.53 -5.83 3.33
CA SER A 76 14.80 -6.16 4.55
C SER A 76 14.19 -4.89 5.12
N SER A 77 12.88 -4.89 5.37
CA SER A 77 12.24 -3.82 6.13
C SER A 77 12.75 -3.80 7.58
N LEU A 78 12.63 -2.66 8.27
CA LEU A 78 12.97 -2.53 9.69
C LEU A 78 12.21 -3.53 10.59
N LEU A 79 11.10 -4.08 10.10
CA LEU A 79 10.30 -5.12 10.76
C LEU A 79 10.70 -6.55 10.35
N GLY A 80 11.80 -6.75 9.63
CA GLY A 80 12.31 -8.06 9.21
C GLY A 80 11.54 -8.72 8.06
N THR A 81 10.57 -8.03 7.46
CA THR A 81 9.83 -8.55 6.30
C THR A 81 10.62 -8.33 5.00
N PRO A 82 10.63 -9.32 4.09
CA PRO A 82 11.29 -9.17 2.80
C PRO A 82 10.54 -8.15 1.94
N GLN A 83 11.26 -7.11 1.50
CA GLN A 83 10.74 -6.10 0.58
C GLN A 83 11.13 -6.48 -0.86
N PRO A 84 10.15 -6.66 -1.77
CA PRO A 84 10.45 -6.96 -3.17
C PRO A 84 11.19 -5.78 -3.84
N PRO A 85 11.95 -6.05 -4.91
CA PRO A 85 12.63 -4.99 -5.65
C PRO A 85 11.60 -4.03 -6.24
N LEU A 86 11.84 -2.73 -6.11
CA LEU A 86 10.94 -1.69 -6.61
C LEU A 86 11.56 -1.06 -7.85
N VAL A 87 10.80 -1.11 -8.95
CA VAL A 87 11.19 -0.50 -10.23
C VAL A 87 10.11 0.46 -10.68
N VAL A 88 10.51 1.68 -11.00
CA VAL A 88 9.63 2.70 -11.59
C VAL A 88 10.08 2.97 -13.01
N VAL A 89 9.13 2.95 -13.93
CA VAL A 89 9.36 3.21 -15.35
C VAL A 89 8.59 4.44 -15.81
N ARG A 90 9.17 5.20 -16.74
CA ARG A 90 8.51 6.29 -17.46
C ARG A 90 7.99 5.76 -18.79
N PHE A 91 6.68 5.80 -18.95
CA PHE A 91 5.98 5.38 -20.16
C PHE A 91 4.99 6.47 -20.55
N ARG A 92 5.02 6.93 -21.81
CA ARG A 92 4.13 7.99 -22.32
C ARG A 92 4.08 9.26 -21.45
N GLY A 93 5.21 9.67 -20.89
CA GLY A 93 5.32 10.87 -20.05
C GLY A 93 4.93 10.68 -18.58
N HIS A 94 4.40 9.52 -18.19
CA HIS A 94 3.97 9.23 -16.81
C HIS A 94 4.85 8.17 -16.16
N LEU A 95 4.87 8.18 -14.81
CA LEU A 95 5.62 7.22 -14.00
C LEU A 95 4.70 6.10 -13.53
N TYR A 96 5.18 4.87 -13.66
CA TYR A 96 4.45 3.68 -13.26
C TYR A 96 5.36 2.78 -12.45
N GLN A 97 4.83 2.26 -11.34
CA GLN A 97 5.48 1.23 -10.55
C GLN A 97 5.24 -0.13 -11.20
N ALA A 98 6.30 -0.93 -11.32
CA ALA A 98 6.22 -2.30 -11.80
C ALA A 98 5.56 -3.20 -10.75
N GLY A 99 4.56 -3.98 -11.17
CA GLY A 99 3.98 -5.03 -10.31
C GLY A 99 4.95 -6.21 -10.10
N LYS A 100 5.71 -6.56 -11.13
CA LYS A 100 6.72 -7.62 -11.13
C LYS A 100 7.96 -7.19 -11.90
N VAL A 101 9.12 -7.60 -11.41
CA VAL A 101 10.41 -7.28 -12.02
C VAL A 101 11.12 -8.57 -12.38
N ILE A 102 11.53 -8.72 -13.64
CA ILE A 102 12.30 -9.87 -14.13
C ILE A 102 13.72 -9.41 -14.49
N GLY A 103 14.72 -10.13 -13.98
CA GLY A 103 16.13 -9.84 -14.28
C GLY A 103 16.56 -8.46 -13.79
N PHE A 104 16.26 -8.13 -12.53
CA PHE A 104 16.59 -6.84 -11.90
C PHE A 104 18.05 -6.42 -12.14
N ASP A 105 18.99 -7.36 -12.01
CA ASP A 105 20.43 -7.11 -12.19
C ASP A 105 20.82 -6.68 -13.60
N ARG A 106 19.94 -6.91 -14.58
CA ARG A 106 20.14 -6.52 -15.99
C ARG A 106 19.40 -5.23 -16.34
N LEU A 107 18.57 -4.71 -15.45
CA LEU A 107 17.93 -3.41 -15.63
C LEU A 107 18.92 -2.31 -15.27
N GLN A 108 18.90 -1.23 -16.04
CA GLN A 108 19.79 -0.09 -15.85
C GLN A 108 18.98 1.19 -15.76
N LEU A 109 19.43 2.10 -14.90
CA LEU A 109 18.81 3.41 -14.73
C LEU A 109 18.90 4.21 -16.04
N ASN A 110 17.84 4.93 -16.39
CA ASN A 110 17.70 5.72 -17.62
C ASN A 110 17.89 4.92 -18.92
N ARG A 111 17.74 3.59 -18.86
CA ARG A 111 17.77 2.72 -20.04
C ARG A 111 16.37 2.20 -20.38
N PRO A 112 16.11 1.93 -21.66
CA PRO A 112 14.85 1.34 -22.07
C PRO A 112 14.76 -0.12 -21.59
N ALA A 113 13.58 -0.49 -21.12
CA ALA A 113 13.20 -1.82 -20.68
C ALA A 113 11.89 -2.24 -21.35
N ARG A 114 11.71 -3.54 -21.54
CA ARG A 114 10.46 -4.12 -21.99
C ARG A 114 9.48 -4.07 -20.82
N ILE A 115 8.25 -3.66 -21.10
CA ILE A 115 7.16 -3.68 -20.13
C ILE A 115 5.99 -4.50 -20.66
N VAL A 116 5.29 -5.18 -19.77
CA VAL A 116 3.96 -5.71 -20.00
C VAL A 116 2.98 -4.81 -19.26
N TYR A 117 2.03 -4.24 -19.97
CA TYR A 117 1.06 -3.31 -19.41
C TYR A 117 -0.36 -3.67 -19.82
N ARG A 118 -1.32 -3.21 -19.02
CA ARG A 118 -2.76 -3.29 -19.30
C ARG A 118 -3.36 -1.90 -19.24
N VAL A 119 -4.34 -1.66 -20.11
CA VAL A 119 -5.14 -0.43 -20.08
C VAL A 119 -6.49 -0.80 -19.50
N GLY A 120 -6.75 -0.38 -18.27
CA GLY A 120 -8.03 -0.61 -17.59
C GLY A 120 -9.19 0.04 -18.35
N HIS A 121 -10.41 -0.34 -18.00
CA HIS A 121 -11.63 0.22 -18.59
C HIS A 121 -11.73 1.75 -18.46
N ASN A 122 -11.15 2.31 -17.40
CA ASN A 122 -11.05 3.76 -17.17
C ASN A 122 -9.85 4.42 -17.90
N ALA A 123 -9.26 3.76 -18.89
CA ALA A 123 -8.05 4.18 -19.60
C ALA A 123 -6.77 4.32 -18.73
N THR A 124 -6.78 3.85 -17.49
CA THR A 124 -5.59 3.85 -16.63
C THR A 124 -4.62 2.76 -17.07
N ILE A 125 -3.34 3.12 -17.21
CA ILE A 125 -2.28 2.18 -17.55
C ILE A 125 -1.73 1.55 -16.27
N TYR A 126 -1.67 0.23 -16.25
CA TYR A 126 -1.06 -0.58 -15.20
C TYR A 126 0.12 -1.33 -15.79
N VAL A 127 1.28 -1.25 -15.14
CA VAL A 127 2.49 -1.99 -15.56
C VAL A 127 2.60 -3.24 -14.72
N ASP A 128 2.27 -4.38 -15.33
CA ASP A 128 2.29 -5.68 -14.67
C ASP A 128 3.73 -6.17 -14.49
N GLU A 129 4.55 -6.04 -15.53
CA GLU A 129 5.90 -6.62 -15.58
C GLU A 129 6.89 -5.67 -16.24
N VAL A 130 8.11 -5.64 -15.70
CA VAL A 130 9.27 -4.98 -16.32
C VAL A 130 10.41 -5.98 -16.47
N ALA A 131 10.99 -6.05 -17.67
CA ALA A 131 12.07 -6.95 -18.04
C ALA A 131 13.11 -6.22 -18.92
N PRO A 132 14.39 -6.64 -18.92
CA PRO A 132 15.39 -6.07 -19.82
C PRO A 132 15.04 -6.38 -21.28
N LEU A 133 15.29 -5.44 -22.19
CA LEU A 133 14.99 -5.61 -23.63
C LEU A 133 15.66 -6.85 -24.25
N ASN A 134 16.83 -7.23 -23.75
CA ASN A 134 17.62 -8.36 -24.24
C ASN A 134 17.31 -9.70 -23.53
N SER A 135 16.23 -9.77 -22.75
CA SER A 135 15.75 -11.07 -22.26
C SER A 135 15.06 -11.78 -23.42
N SER A 136 15.78 -12.71 -24.06
CA SER A 136 15.25 -13.61 -25.09
C SER A 136 13.85 -14.07 -24.73
N GLN A 137 12.94 -13.91 -25.70
CA GLN A 137 11.55 -14.39 -25.66
C GLN A 137 11.44 -15.69 -24.86
N ASN A 138 10.81 -15.61 -23.69
CA ASN A 138 10.11 -16.77 -23.15
C ASN A 138 8.93 -17.02 -24.11
N VAL A 139 9.19 -17.83 -25.13
CA VAL A 139 8.17 -18.49 -25.94
C VAL A 139 7.24 -19.20 -24.96
N PRO A 140 5.91 -19.00 -25.01
CA PRO A 140 5.00 -19.78 -24.19
C PRO A 140 5.24 -21.26 -24.48
N PRO A 141 5.39 -22.14 -23.47
CA PRO A 141 5.55 -23.57 -23.70
C PRO A 141 4.26 -24.10 -24.33
N GLY A 142 4.22 -24.20 -25.66
CA GLY A 142 3.02 -24.63 -26.37
C GLY A 142 2.97 -24.38 -27.87
N ALA A 143 3.83 -23.54 -28.45
CA ALA A 143 3.94 -23.44 -29.91
C ALA A 143 4.87 -24.54 -30.43
N LYS A 144 4.29 -25.70 -30.79
CA LYS A 144 4.99 -26.73 -31.57
C LYS A 144 5.14 -26.24 -33.02
N PRO A 145 6.27 -26.53 -33.69
CA PRO A 145 6.44 -26.30 -35.13
C PRO A 145 5.43 -27.10 -35.97
#